data_AF-A0A0W7TIY3-F1
#
_entry.id   AF-A0A0W7TIY3-F1
#
_cell.length_a   1.000
_cell.length_b   1.000
_cell.length_c   1.000
_cell.angle_alpha   90.00
_cell.angle_beta   90.00
_cell.angle_gamma   90.00
#
_symmetry.space_group_name_H-M   'P 1'
#
loop_
_entity.id
_entity.type
_entity.pdbx_description
1 polymer ?
#
loop_
_entity_poly.entity_id
_entity_poly.type
_entity_poly.pdbx_seq_one_letter_code
_entity_poly.pdbx_strand_id
1 'polypeptide(L)' 'MPADLPPHDHCRYCGRAVPFDMAYCCMDCYSKDQKRIAKEKRNNALAAVLAVGGAAAILILGYIF' A
#
# COMPACT_ATOMS: atom_id res chain seq x y z
N MET A 1 -22.54 -3.09 -26.99
CA MET A 1 -23.43 -2.46 -25.99
C MET A 1 -22.82 -2.81 -24.65
N PRO A 2 -22.21 -1.90 -23.88
CA PRO A 2 -21.86 -2.25 -22.51
C PRO A 2 -23.19 -2.53 -21.80
N ALA A 3 -23.36 -3.74 -21.29
CA ALA A 3 -24.49 -4.04 -20.42
C ALA A 3 -24.33 -3.17 -19.17
N ASP A 4 -25.35 -2.38 -18.84
CA ASP A 4 -25.43 -1.64 -17.57
C ASP A 4 -25.47 -2.66 -16.42
N LEU A 5 -24.28 -3.08 -15.97
CA LEU A 5 -24.16 -3.81 -14.71
C LEU A 5 -24.44 -2.81 -13.58
N PRO A 6 -25.20 -3.23 -12.55
CA PRO A 6 -25.42 -2.38 -11.39
C PRO A 6 -24.08 -1.91 -10.81
N PRO A 7 -24.07 -0.72 -10.18
CA PRO A 7 -22.86 -0.19 -9.56
C PRO A 7 -22.32 -1.21 -8.56
N HIS A 8 -21.13 -1.69 -8.87
CA HIS A 8 -20.38 -2.62 -8.05
C HIS A 8 -18.96 -2.07 -7.95
N ASP A 9 -18.33 -2.33 -6.81
CA ASP A 9 -16.92 -2.07 -6.65
C ASP A 9 -16.14 -3.40 -6.71
N HIS A 10 -14.82 -3.33 -6.62
CA HIS A 10 -13.98 -4.52 -6.59
C HIS A 10 -13.28 -4.65 -5.23
N CYS A 11 -13.23 -5.86 -4.69
CA CYS A 11 -12.52 -6.13 -3.44
C CYS A 11 -11.07 -5.70 -3.57
N ARG A 12 -10.61 -4.83 -2.67
CA ARG A 12 -9.25 -4.24 -2.70
C ARG A 12 -8.10 -5.25 -2.59
N TYR A 13 -8.41 -6.48 -2.16
CA TYR A 13 -7.43 -7.55 -2.02
C TYR A 13 -7.44 -8.53 -3.21
N CYS A 14 -8.59 -9.12 -3.52
CA CYS A 14 -8.69 -10.22 -4.50
C CYS A 14 -9.36 -9.83 -5.83
N GLY A 15 -9.90 -8.61 -5.95
CA GLY A 15 -10.53 -8.12 -7.17
C GLY A 15 -11.90 -8.73 -7.49
N ARG A 16 -12.53 -9.48 -6.59
CA ARG A 16 -13.92 -9.96 -6.79
C ARG A 16 -14.89 -8.79 -6.72
N ALA A 17 -15.95 -8.83 -7.53
CA ALA A 17 -17.03 -7.86 -7.45
C ALA A 17 -17.68 -7.86 -6.05
N VAL A 18 -17.90 -6.68 -5.51
CA VAL A 18 -18.53 -6.43 -4.22
C VAL A 18 -19.58 -5.33 -4.38
N PRO A 19 -20.60 -5.27 -3.50
CA PRO A 19 -21.51 -4.13 -3.47
C PRO A 19 -20.74 -2.82 -3.35
N PHE A 20 -21.26 -1.74 -3.95
CA PHE A 20 -20.58 -0.45 -3.99
C PHE A 20 -20.21 0.10 -2.59
N ASP A 21 -20.97 -0.27 -1.55
CA ASP A 21 -20.74 0.16 -0.16
C ASP A 21 -19.81 -0.80 0.63
N MET A 22 -19.16 -1.75 -0.05
CA MET A 22 -18.27 -2.73 0.59
C MET A 22 -16.89 -2.71 -0.05
N ALA A 23 -15.84 -2.54 0.76
CA ALA A 23 -14.46 -2.53 0.26
C ALA A 23 -13.85 -3.95 0.08
N TYR A 24 -14.43 -4.98 0.73
CA TYR A 24 -13.88 -6.33 0.74
C TYR A 24 -14.98 -7.39 0.64
N CYS A 25 -14.69 -8.50 -0.05
CA CYS A 25 -15.67 -9.58 -0.21
C CYS A 25 -15.81 -10.46 1.04
N CYS A 26 -14.83 -10.45 1.94
CA CYS A 26 -14.85 -11.20 3.19
C CYS A 26 -13.80 -10.68 4.19
N MET A 27 -13.94 -11.08 5.46
CA MET A 27 -13.01 -10.71 6.53
C MET A 27 -11.58 -11.21 6.31
N ASP A 28 -11.40 -12.34 5.63
CA ASP A 28 -10.06 -12.85 5.31
C ASP A 28 -9.32 -11.88 4.38
N CYS A 29 -9.99 -11.41 3.31
CA CYS A 29 -9.44 -10.41 2.38
C CYS A 29 -9.10 -9.09 3.09
N TYR A 30 -9.98 -8.63 4.00
CA TYR A 30 -9.70 -7.46 4.84
C TYR A 30 -8.42 -7.67 5.66
N SER A 31 -8.33 -8.78 6.40
CA SER A 31 -7.20 -9.05 7.29
C SER A 31 -5.87 -9.17 6.53
N LYS A 32 -5.87 -9.79 5.35
CA LYS A 32 -4.68 -9.95 4.50
C LYS A 32 -4.23 -8.62 3.92
N ASP A 33 -5.17 -7.78 3.51
CA ASP A 33 -4.84 -6.44 3.02
C ASP A 33 -4.28 -5.56 4.14
N GLN A 34 -4.88 -5.59 5.33
CA GLN A 34 -4.34 -4.85 6.49
C GLN A 34 -2.92 -5.31 6.86
N LYS A 35 -2.63 -6.63 6.79
CA LYS A 35 -1.27 -7.15 6.99
C LYS A 35 -0.30 -6.67 5.90
N ARG A 36 -0.73 -6.64 4.64
CA ARG A 36 0.06 -6.09 3.52
C ARG A 36 0.38 -4.62 3.75
N ILE A 37 -0.63 -3.80 4.02
CA ILE A 37 -0.49 -2.36 4.29
C ILE A 37 0.44 -2.12 5.48
N ALA A 38 0.30 -2.89 6.57
CA ALA A 38 1.17 -2.77 7.73
C ALA A 38 2.63 -3.12 7.41
N LYS A 39 2.86 -4.15 6.59
CA LYS A 39 4.20 -4.52 6.13
C LYS A 39 4.80 -3.45 5.21
N GLU A 40 4.04 -2.95 4.26
CA GLU A 40 4.47 -1.87 3.35
C GLU A 40 4.79 -0.59 4.13
N LYS A 41 3.98 -0.23 5.12
CA LYS A 41 4.26 0.93 5.99
C LYS A 41 5.59 0.80 6.74
N ARG A 42 5.89 -0.40 7.26
CA ARG A 42 7.18 -0.68 7.92
C ARG A 42 8.34 -0.58 6.94
N ASN A 43 8.20 -1.17 5.76
CA ASN A 43 9.22 -1.13 4.72
C ASN A 43 9.49 0.30 4.24
N ASN A 44 8.44 1.09 4.03
CA ASN A 44 8.56 2.49 3.62
C ASN A 44 9.24 3.33 4.69
N ALA A 45 8.94 3.09 5.98
CA ALA A 45 9.64 3.77 7.07
C ALA A 45 11.13 3.44 7.10
N LEU A 46 11.49 2.16 6.93
CA LEU A 46 12.90 1.74 6.85
C LEU A 46 13.61 2.37 5.64
N ALA A 47 12.97 2.35 4.47
CA ALA A 47 13.50 2.97 3.27
C ALA A 47 13.71 4.48 3.44
N ALA A 48 12.79 5.18 4.11
CA ALA A 48 12.92 6.61 4.40
C ALA A 48 14.12 6.89 5.33
N VAL A 49 14.29 6.10 6.40
CA VAL A 49 15.43 6.22 7.32
C VAL A 49 16.76 6.02 6.58
N LEU A 50 16.84 4.99 5.74
CA LEU A 50 18.04 4.71 4.94
C LEU A 50 18.32 5.81 3.93
N ALA A 51 17.30 6.33 3.24
CA ALA A 51 17.45 7.42 2.28
C ALA A 51 17.96 8.70 2.94
N VAL A 52 17.35 9.10 4.07
CA VAL A 52 17.77 10.29 4.82
C VAL A 52 19.16 10.11 5.43
N GLY A 53 19.42 8.95 6.05
CA GLY A 53 20.74 8.64 6.63
C GLY A 53 21.85 8.59 5.58
N GLY A 54 21.58 7.98 4.42
CA GLY A 54 22.52 7.93 3.30
C GLY A 54 22.81 9.32 2.73
N ALA A 55 21.78 10.14 2.52
CA ALA A 55 21.96 11.52 2.07
C ALA A 55 22.79 12.36 3.07
N ALA A 56 22.50 12.24 4.36
CA ALA A 56 23.26 12.92 5.40
C ALA A 56 24.74 12.48 5.43
N ALA A 57 25.01 11.18 5.30
CA ALA A 57 26.38 10.66 5.26
C ALA A 57 27.18 11.21 4.06
N ILE A 58 26.57 11.27 2.88
CA ILE A 58 27.20 11.85 1.68
C ILE A 58 27.53 13.32 1.90
N LEU A 59 26.60 14.10 2.46
CA LEU A 59 26.81 15.52 2.75
C LEU A 59 27.93 15.74 3.78
N ILE A 60 27.98 14.92 4.84
CA ILE A 60 29.03 15.00 5.86
C ILE A 60 30.38 14.65 5.26
N LEU A 61 30.47 13.56 4.50
CA LEU A 61 31.73 13.15 3.86
C LEU A 61 32.20 14.19 2.85
N GLY A 62 31.32 14.73 2.01
CA GLY A 62 31.66 15.79 1.05
C GLY A 62 31.89 17.16 1.68
N TYR A 63 31.56 17.36 2.96
CA TYR A 63 31.94 18.55 3.71
C TYR A 63 33.32 18.41 4.37
N ILE A 64 33.69 17.19 4.77
CA ILE A 64 34.96 16.89 5.45
C ILE A 64 36.12 16.76 4.45
N PHE A 65 35.88 16.19 3.27
CA PHE A 65 36.87 16.00 2.20
C PHE A 65 36.72 17.09 1.13
#